data_AF-A0A9E4ZPW8-F1
#
_entry.id   AF-A0A9E4ZPW8-F1
#
_cell.length_a   1.000
_cell.length_b   1.000
_cell.length_c   1.000
_cell.angle_alpha   90.00
_cell.angle_beta   90.00
_cell.angle_gamma   90.00
#
_symmetry.space_group_name_H-M   'P 1'
#
loop_
_entity.id
_entity.type
_entity.pdbx_description
1 polymer ?
#
loop_
_entity_poly.entity_id
_entity_poly.type
_entity_poly.pdbx_seq_one_letter_code
_entity_poly.pdbx_strand_id
1 'polypeptide(L)'
;MDGFFENLEAWVKRQDAVKEMFKKAELNYENLDRLALITLSRAAFQHINKTIEAFDQWLKDPMIASHMPREMLVELWSKLRVILYELIDLDIEHTSKFSEHLKKLMEDNALNPLFMIEKGEREGGRRVSPTI
;
A
#
# COMPACT_ATOMS: atom_id res chain seq x y z
N MET A 1 -29.10 -6.22 17.45
CA MET A 1 -28.36 -7.36 16.85
C MET A 1 -28.54 -7.37 15.34
N ASP A 2 -29.73 -7.12 14.81
CA ASP A 2 -29.99 -7.11 13.35
C ASP A 2 -29.10 -6.15 12.55
N GLY A 3 -28.86 -4.93 13.06
CA GLY A 3 -27.97 -3.96 12.40
C GLY A 3 -26.48 -4.35 12.35
N PHE A 4 -26.02 -5.32 13.16
CA PHE A 4 -24.63 -5.81 13.08
C PHE A 4 -24.46 -6.74 11.87
N PHE A 5 -25.40 -7.66 11.66
CA PHE A 5 -25.37 -8.59 10.53
C PHE A 5 -25.64 -7.89 9.19
N GLU A 6 -26.57 -6.93 9.15
CA GLU A 6 -26.80 -6.11 7.95
C GLU A 6 -25.56 -5.29 7.55
N ASN A 7 -24.78 -4.82 8.53
CA ASN A 7 -23.53 -4.11 8.28
C ASN A 7 -22.43 -5.01 7.70
N LEU A 8 -22.38 -6.28 8.12
CA LEU A 8 -21.44 -7.27 7.58
C LEU A 8 -21.77 -7.60 6.12
N GLU A 9 -23.04 -7.89 5.80
CA GLU A 9 -23.46 -8.16 4.42
C GLU A 9 -23.24 -6.96 3.49
N ALA A 10 -23.57 -5.75 3.95
CA ALA A 10 -23.31 -4.53 3.20
C ALA A 10 -21.81 -4.28 2.99
N TRP A 11 -20.97 -4.66 3.95
CA TRP A 11 -19.52 -4.60 3.80
C TRP A 11 -19.02 -5.58 2.73
N VAL A 12 -19.48 -6.84 2.74
CA VAL A 12 -19.11 -7.84 1.72
C VAL A 12 -19.50 -7.36 0.32
N LYS A 13 -20.73 -6.87 0.13
CA LYS A 13 -21.20 -6.34 -1.16
C LYS A 13 -20.34 -5.16 -1.65
N ARG A 14 -19.89 -4.29 -0.75
CA ARG A 14 -18.99 -3.18 -1.10
C ARG A 14 -17.61 -3.67 -1.53
N GLN A 15 -17.05 -4.66 -0.85
CA GLN A 15 -15.76 -5.25 -1.24
C GLN A 15 -15.83 -5.92 -2.61
N ASP A 16 -16.91 -6.64 -2.91
CA ASP A 16 -17.14 -7.24 -4.23
C ASP A 16 -17.24 -6.18 -5.33
N ALA A 17 -17.97 -5.08 -5.09
CA ALA A 17 -18.08 -3.98 -6.06
C ALA A 17 -16.71 -3.33 -6.34
N VAL A 18 -15.89 -3.12 -5.31
CA VAL A 18 -14.54 -2.57 -5.46
C VAL A 18 -13.65 -3.53 -6.25
N LYS A 19 -13.73 -4.84 -5.96
CA LYS A 19 -12.98 -5.88 -6.69
C LYS A 19 -13.31 -5.87 -8.18
N GLU A 20 -14.59 -5.81 -8.55
CA GLU A 20 -15.01 -5.76 -9.95
C GLU A 20 -14.62 -4.44 -10.63
N MET A 21 -14.59 -3.33 -9.90
CA MET A 21 -14.07 -2.06 -10.41
C MET A 21 -12.57 -2.16 -10.76
N PHE A 22 -11.74 -2.72 -9.88
CA PHE A 22 -10.31 -2.90 -10.15
C PHE A 22 -10.05 -3.82 -11.34
N LYS A 23 -10.74 -4.97 -11.42
CA LYS A 23 -10.64 -5.87 -12.58
C LYS A 23 -10.93 -5.18 -13.91
N LYS A 24 -11.89 -4.25 -13.92
CA LYS A 24 -12.21 -3.46 -15.12
C LYS A 24 -11.16 -2.39 -15.39
N ALA A 25 -10.67 -1.73 -14.36
CA ALA A 25 -9.68 -0.66 -14.47
C ALA A 25 -8.30 -1.18 -14.91
N GLU A 26 -7.96 -2.42 -14.58
CA GLU A 26 -6.71 -3.07 -14.99
C GLU A 26 -6.82 -3.86 -16.31
N LEU A 27 -7.96 -3.78 -17.01
CA LEU A 27 -8.08 -4.39 -18.34
C LEU A 27 -7.02 -3.81 -19.27
N ASN A 28 -6.17 -4.69 -19.81
CA ASN A 28 -5.04 -4.32 -20.66
C ASN A 28 -4.03 -3.39 -19.97
N TYR A 29 -3.80 -3.55 -18.66
CA TYR A 29 -2.86 -2.70 -17.90
C TYR A 29 -1.47 -2.61 -18.55
N GLU A 30 -1.03 -3.66 -19.25
CA GLU A 30 0.25 -3.72 -19.97
C GLU A 30 0.38 -2.65 -21.07
N ASN A 31 -0.75 -2.15 -21.60
CA ASN A 31 -0.80 -1.13 -22.64
C ASN A 31 -1.03 0.29 -22.10
N LEU A 32 -1.14 0.45 -20.78
CA LEU A 32 -1.36 1.75 -20.15
C LEU A 32 -0.08 2.59 -20.16
N ASP A 33 -0.26 3.92 -20.28
CA ASP A 33 0.86 4.84 -20.13
C ASP A 33 1.37 4.90 -18.66
N ARG A 34 2.53 5.54 -18.47
CA ARG A 34 3.17 5.67 -17.16
C ARG A 34 2.28 6.35 -16.13
N LEU A 35 1.53 7.39 -16.50
CA LEU A 35 0.67 8.13 -15.58
C LEU A 35 -0.51 7.27 -15.14
N ALA A 36 -1.11 6.54 -16.07
CA ALA A 36 -2.18 5.60 -15.79
C ALA A 36 -1.72 4.48 -14.84
N LEU A 37 -0.54 3.88 -15.06
CA LEU A 37 0.03 2.86 -14.17
C LEU A 37 0.29 3.39 -12.75
N ILE A 38 0.85 4.59 -12.63
CA ILE A 38 1.05 5.26 -11.33
C ILE A 38 -0.30 5.49 -10.64
N THR A 39 -1.31 5.94 -11.38
CA THR A 39 -2.63 6.25 -10.84
C THR A 39 -3.34 4.99 -10.36
N LEU A 40 -3.32 3.92 -11.17
CA LEU A 40 -3.87 2.62 -10.83
C LEU A 40 -3.20 2.04 -9.57
N SER A 41 -1.87 2.10 -9.50
CA SER A 41 -1.10 1.64 -8.34
C SER A 41 -1.46 2.42 -7.07
N ARG A 42 -1.55 3.75 -7.16
CA ARG A 42 -1.95 4.60 -6.02
C ARG A 42 -3.37 4.32 -5.55
N ALA A 43 -4.30 4.11 -6.47
CA ALA A 43 -5.67 3.72 -6.14
C ALA A 43 -5.67 2.37 -5.41
N ALA A 44 -4.94 1.38 -5.91
CA ALA A 44 -4.81 0.08 -5.26
C ALA A 44 -4.30 0.21 -3.82
N PHE A 45 -3.19 0.92 -3.59
CA PHE A 45 -2.68 1.15 -2.23
C PHE A 45 -3.67 1.87 -1.31
N GLN A 46 -4.38 2.88 -1.80
CA GLN A 46 -5.41 3.57 -1.01
C GLN A 46 -6.53 2.63 -0.59
N HIS A 47 -6.96 1.73 -1.49
CA HIS A 47 -7.98 0.74 -1.19
C HIS A 47 -7.47 -0.35 -0.24
N ILE A 48 -6.25 -0.85 -0.43
CA ILE A 48 -5.59 -1.80 0.48
C ILE A 48 -5.52 -1.22 1.89
N ASN A 49 -5.05 0.02 2.05
CA ASN A 49 -4.95 0.68 3.35
C ASN A 49 -6.30 0.77 4.06
N LYS A 50 -7.36 1.19 3.34
CA LYS A 50 -8.73 1.27 3.90
C LYS A 50 -9.24 -0.09 4.34
N THR A 51 -8.97 -1.14 3.55
CA THR A 51 -9.40 -2.51 3.87
C THR A 51 -8.66 -3.05 5.09
N ILE A 52 -7.34 -2.85 5.18
CA ILE A 52 -6.54 -3.25 6.34
C ILE A 52 -7.01 -2.50 7.59
N GLU A 53 -7.20 -1.18 7.51
CA GLU A 53 -7.67 -0.37 8.63
C GLU A 53 -9.06 -0.82 9.11
N ALA A 54 -10.01 -1.03 8.20
CA ALA A 54 -11.34 -1.54 8.56
C ALA A 54 -11.27 -2.92 9.22
N PHE A 55 -10.37 -3.79 8.75
CA PHE A 55 -10.20 -5.13 9.30
C PHE A 55 -9.54 -5.12 10.68
N ASP A 56 -8.55 -4.25 10.89
CA ASP A 56 -7.94 -4.01 12.20
C ASP A 56 -8.96 -3.45 13.21
N GLN A 57 -9.81 -2.50 12.80
CA GLN A 57 -10.91 -2.01 13.64
C GLN A 57 -11.93 -3.10 13.98
N TRP A 58 -12.24 -3.98 13.02
CA TRP A 58 -13.13 -5.12 13.27
C TRP A 58 -12.55 -6.09 14.32
N LEU A 59 -11.24 -6.35 14.31
CA LEU A 59 -10.59 -7.17 15.34
C LEU A 59 -10.55 -6.52 16.72
N LYS A 60 -10.59 -5.18 16.78
CA LYS A 60 -10.67 -4.41 18.04
C LYS A 60 -12.06 -4.41 18.67
N ASP A 61 -13.09 -4.83 17.94
CA ASP A 61 -14.45 -4.92 18.48
C ASP A 61 -14.47 -5.91 19.67
N PRO A 62 -14.94 -5.52 20.86
CA PRO A 62 -14.95 -6.38 22.04
C PRO A 62 -15.73 -7.68 21.85
N MET A 63 -16.80 -7.67 21.04
CA MET A 63 -17.56 -8.89 20.74
C MET A 63 -16.72 -9.87 19.92
N ILE A 64 -15.97 -9.38 18.94
CA ILE A 64 -15.06 -10.18 18.13
C ILE A 64 -13.90 -10.69 18.99
N ALA A 65 -13.21 -9.80 19.70
CA ALA A 65 -12.05 -10.15 20.51
C ALA A 65 -12.37 -11.14 21.64
N SER A 66 -13.58 -11.06 22.23
CA SER A 66 -13.95 -11.91 23.37
C SER A 66 -14.54 -13.26 22.97
N HIS A 67 -15.12 -13.38 21.77
CA HIS A 67 -15.88 -14.58 21.37
C HIS A 67 -15.32 -15.31 20.15
N MET A 68 -14.35 -14.74 19.44
CA MET A 68 -13.77 -15.42 18.27
C MET A 68 -12.99 -16.68 18.71
N PRO A 69 -13.35 -17.87 18.20
CA PRO A 69 -12.63 -19.10 18.49
C PRO A 69 -11.17 -19.03 18.03
N ARG A 70 -10.30 -19.74 18.76
CA ARG A 70 -8.88 -19.80 18.43
C ARG A 70 -8.62 -20.36 17.03
N GLU A 71 -9.38 -21.34 16.56
CA GLU A 71 -9.16 -21.89 15.21
C GLU A 71 -9.36 -20.81 14.13
N MET A 72 -10.36 -19.94 14.29
CA MET A 72 -10.59 -18.83 13.37
C MET A 72 -9.45 -17.81 13.38
N LEU A 73 -8.88 -17.52 14.54
CA LEU A 73 -7.71 -16.63 14.66
C LEU A 73 -6.47 -17.23 13.99
N VAL A 74 -6.25 -18.54 14.14
CA VAL A 74 -5.14 -19.26 13.48
C VAL A 74 -5.31 -19.25 11.97
N GLU A 75 -6.52 -19.53 11.47
CA GLU A 75 -6.82 -19.45 10.04
C GLU A 75 -6.58 -18.02 9.52
N LEU A 76 -7.10 -17.02 10.24
CA LEU A 76 -6.92 -15.62 9.88
C LEU A 76 -5.44 -15.24 9.77
N TRP A 77 -4.65 -15.56 10.81
CA TRP A 77 -3.21 -15.29 10.81
C TRP A 77 -2.50 -15.98 9.66
N SER A 78 -2.87 -17.23 9.35
CA SER A 78 -2.25 -18.01 8.28
C SER A 78 -2.38 -17.34 6.91
N LYS A 79 -3.49 -16.64 6.66
CA LYS A 79 -3.74 -15.87 5.43
C LYS A 79 -3.13 -14.47 5.51
N LEU A 80 -3.29 -13.79 6.63
CA LEU A 80 -2.79 -12.42 6.82
C LEU A 80 -1.27 -12.33 6.64
N ARG A 81 -0.52 -13.29 7.19
CA ARG A 81 0.95 -13.30 7.06
C ARG A 81 1.43 -13.44 5.61
N VAL A 82 0.68 -14.12 4.74
CA VAL A 82 1.03 -14.24 3.31
C VAL A 82 0.96 -12.87 2.65
N ILE A 83 -0.15 -12.16 2.86
CA ILE A 83 -0.34 -10.79 2.33
C ILE A 83 0.73 -9.85 2.90
N LEU A 84 1.04 -9.97 4.20
CA LEU A 84 2.08 -9.16 4.84
C LEU A 84 3.45 -9.36 4.19
N TYR A 85 3.87 -10.61 4.00
CA TYR A 85 5.17 -10.91 3.40
C TYR A 85 5.21 -10.53 1.92
N GLU A 86 4.15 -10.80 1.15
CA GLU A 86 4.06 -10.37 -0.26
C GLU A 86 4.17 -8.85 -0.41
N LEU A 87 3.55 -8.08 0.49
CA LEU A 87 3.65 -6.61 0.47
C LEU A 87 5.06 -6.11 0.84
N ILE A 88 5.72 -6.75 1.81
CA ILE A 88 7.10 -6.42 2.20
C ILE A 88 8.05 -6.75 1.05
N ASP A 89 7.91 -7.93 0.44
CA ASP A 89 8.76 -8.35 -0.67
C ASP A 89 8.58 -7.43 -1.88
N LEU A 90 7.33 -7.02 -2.18
CA LEU A 90 7.04 -6.03 -3.22
C LEU A 90 7.78 -4.70 -2.98
N ASP A 91 7.75 -4.17 -1.75
CA ASP A 91 8.43 -2.93 -1.38
C ASP A 91 9.95 -3.05 -1.55
N ILE A 92 10.54 -4.13 -1.04
CA ILE A 92 11.97 -4.41 -1.14
C ILE A 92 12.38 -4.50 -2.61
N GLU A 93 11.65 -5.26 -3.42
CA GLU A 93 11.97 -5.50 -4.81
C GLU A 93 11.89 -4.21 -5.64
N HIS A 94 10.77 -3.49 -5.57
CA HIS A 94 10.56 -2.29 -6.37
C HIS A 94 11.44 -1.13 -5.94
N THR A 95 11.66 -0.94 -4.64
CA THR A 95 12.55 0.11 -4.12
C THR A 95 14.00 -0.16 -4.51
N SER A 96 14.44 -1.43 -4.40
CA SER A 96 15.79 -1.83 -4.83
C SER A 96 15.99 -1.65 -6.33
N LYS A 97 15.06 -2.16 -7.17
CA LYS A 97 15.11 -2.00 -8.63
C LYS A 97 15.12 -0.54 -9.05
N PHE A 98 14.31 0.30 -8.41
CA PHE A 98 14.27 1.73 -8.72
C PHE A 98 15.57 2.43 -8.28
N SER A 99 16.14 2.06 -7.13
CA SER A 99 17.45 2.56 -6.70
C SER A 99 18.55 2.24 -7.72
N GLU A 100 18.61 1.00 -8.21
CA GLU A 100 19.55 0.59 -9.25
C GLU A 100 19.33 1.34 -10.56
N HIS A 101 18.08 1.52 -10.96
CA HIS A 101 17.75 2.30 -12.16
C HIS A 101 18.21 3.76 -12.05
N LEU A 102 18.00 4.40 -10.89
CA LEU A 102 18.47 5.76 -10.65
C LEU A 102 20.00 5.86 -10.69
N LYS A 103 20.72 4.89 -10.13
CA LYS A 103 22.19 4.86 -10.20
C LYS A 103 22.68 4.83 -11.66
N LYS A 104 22.08 3.98 -12.50
CA LYS A 104 22.39 3.92 -13.94
C LYS A 104 22.10 5.24 -14.65
N LEU A 105 20.94 5.86 -14.38
CA LEU A 105 20.62 7.17 -14.95
C LEU A 105 21.60 8.27 -14.54
N MET A 106 22.15 8.21 -13.33
CA MET A 106 23.20 9.13 -12.88
C MET A 106 24.51 8.90 -13.64
N GLU A 107 24.93 7.64 -13.80
CA GLU A 107 26.12 7.25 -14.57
C GLU A 107 26.02 7.69 -16.04
N ASP A 108 24.82 7.56 -16.63
CA ASP A 108 24.53 7.90 -18.02
C ASP A 108 24.26 9.42 -18.24
N ASN A 109 24.33 10.24 -17.17
CA ASN A 109 23.97 11.66 -17.16
C ASN A 109 22.57 11.95 -17.78
N ALA A 110 21.66 10.97 -17.67
CA ALA A 110 20.32 10.98 -18.24
C ALA A 110 19.25 11.37 -17.21
N LEU A 111 19.66 11.68 -15.98
CA LEU A 111 18.78 12.11 -14.90
C LEU A 111 18.31 13.55 -15.14
N ASN A 112 17.00 13.80 -15.01
CA ASN A 112 16.47 15.14 -15.24
C ASN A 112 17.11 16.15 -14.27
N PRO A 113 17.73 17.24 -14.77
CA PRO A 113 18.45 18.22 -13.96
C PRO A 113 17.63 18.83 -12.82
N LEU A 114 16.30 18.93 -12.96
CA LEU A 114 15.43 19.47 -11.91
C LEU A 114 15.47 18.65 -10.62
N PHE A 115 15.74 17.34 -10.69
CA PHE A 115 15.89 16.50 -9.50
C PHE A 115 17.31 16.52 -8.91
N MET A 116 18.28 17.09 -9.64
CA MET A 116 19.66 17.25 -9.15
C MET A 116 19.83 18.54 -8.32
N ILE A 117 18.97 19.54 -8.52
CA ILE A 117 19.02 20.84 -7.81
C ILE A 117 18.71 20.68 -6.32
N GLU A 118 17.79 19.78 -5.93
CA GLU A 118 17.44 19.56 -4.51
C GLU A 118 18.61 19.01 -3.66
N LYS A 119 19.57 18.29 -4.24
CA LYS A 119 20.74 17.79 -3.49
C LYS A 119 21.72 18.90 -3.13
N GLY A 120 21.86 19.92 -3.98
CA GLY A 120 22.76 21.06 -3.74
C GLY A 120 22.31 21.97 -2.60
N GLU A 121 21.01 22.08 -2.36
CA GLU A 121 20.46 22.92 -1.29
C GLU A 121 20.43 22.20 0.08
N ARG A 122 20.27 20.86 0.10
CA ARG A 122 20.25 20.10 1.37
C ARG A 122 21.63 19.94 2.02
N GLU A 123 22.72 20.02 1.25
CA GLU A 123 24.09 19.96 1.79
C GLU A 123 24.61 21.33 2.30
N GLY A 124 23.95 22.45 1.93
CA GLY A 124 24.31 23.80 2.38
C GLY A 124 23.62 24.28 3.67
N GLY A 125 22.60 23.57 4.16
CA GLY A 125 21.67 24.09 5.19
C GLY A 125 21.87 23.62 6.64
N ARG A 126 22.79 22.69 6.93
CA ARG A 126 23.05 22.23 8.32
C ARG A 126 24.42 22.63 8.82
N ARG A 127 24.61 23.94 9.00
CA ARG A 127 25.59 24.49 9.95
C ARG A 127 24.91 25.54 10.83
N VAL A 128 24.16 25.09 11.83
CA VAL A 128 24.16 25.72 13.17
C VAL A 128 23.77 24.65 14.21
N SER A 129 24.74 24.22 15.01
CA SER A 129 24.55 23.96 16.45
C SER A 129 25.25 25.14 17.17
N PRO A 130 25.06 25.43 18.49
CA PRO A 130 24.35 24.67 19.54
C PRO A 130 23.49 25.53 20.52
N THR A 131 22.86 24.84 21.49
CA THR A 131 22.42 25.32 22.84
C THR A 131 21.17 26.21 22.88
N ILE A 132 20.18 26.03 23.77
CA ILE A 132 20.16 25.45 25.14
C ILE A 132 19.01 24.44 25.26
#